data_AF-A0A2V6IYM5-F1
#
_entry.id   AF-A0A2V6IYM5-F1
#
_cell.length_a   1.000
_cell.length_b   1.000
_cell.length_c   1.000
_cell.angle_alpha   90.00
_cell.angle_beta   90.00
_cell.angle_gamma   90.00
#
_symmetry.space_group_name_H-M   'P 1'
#
loop_
_entity.id
_entity.type
_entity.pdbx_description
1 polymer ?
#
loop_
_entity_poly.entity_id
_entity_poly.type
_entity_poly.pdbx_seq_one_letter_code
_entity_poly.pdbx_strand_id
1 'polypeptide(L)'
;MQLVIRVFLLLIVTLFVLPEPGMGSIIFRPGQKAEYVPPGEEPMSGNAAELYQIGQTAENENNPKRAIGAYKTLVKRHPKDALASTALYRAAQLQEQTRQYTPAADSYLQLVERYPSSPHFDDAVEGQFRVGEIYLNGKKLKVLGIPIASALDRAVSIFANVVRTAPYGRYTARAQFNIGMAREKQGANDAAIQAYQAVVDKFPDEPIAVDAQYQIGYIWFTAAQLGTNDAAATGNAKTAFQDFLFHYPKSEKAAQARKNLDILEHKQTNNSFKVAKFYDKQKYYRAAVIYYNEVIRQQPGSEESNEAKKRIDQLRAKLGDAALQPAIPVSQNAKKKPEGHGARSAGSGSAKPGAPNNEAPLPPSDGDSSLPPPASLAPDTTTAPEPLLPLPGTSTGSDPSGAPGASSSPEESALPAP
;
A
#
# COMPACT_ATOMS: atom_id res chain seq x y z
N MET A 1 46.05 17.63 -25.54
CA MET A 1 45.15 16.51 -25.19
C MET A 1 45.43 15.21 -25.95
N GLN A 2 45.69 15.21 -27.27
CA GLN A 2 45.87 13.96 -28.01
C GLN A 2 47.13 13.14 -27.66
N LEU A 3 48.24 13.78 -27.26
CA LEU A 3 49.47 13.08 -26.88
C LEU A 3 49.31 12.28 -25.58
N VAL A 4 48.65 12.87 -24.57
CA VAL A 4 48.40 12.23 -23.27
C VAL A 4 47.48 11.02 -23.40
N ILE A 5 46.46 11.11 -24.25
CA ILE A 5 45.53 10.01 -24.53
C ILE A 5 46.26 8.86 -25.24
N ARG A 6 47.16 9.14 -26.18
CA ARG A 6 47.95 8.10 -26.87
C ARG A 6 48.95 7.41 -25.95
N VAL A 7 49.60 8.16 -25.06
CA VAL A 7 50.52 7.59 -24.06
C VAL A 7 49.74 6.73 -23.07
N PHE A 8 48.55 7.16 -22.64
CA PHE A 8 47.69 6.38 -21.74
C PHE A 8 47.16 5.10 -22.40
N LEU A 9 46.77 5.16 -23.67
CA LEU A 9 46.38 3.99 -24.46
C LEU A 9 47.55 3.01 -24.68
N LEU A 10 48.76 3.51 -24.95
CA LEU A 10 49.95 2.67 -25.07
C LEU A 10 50.29 1.97 -23.75
N LEU A 11 50.10 2.64 -22.62
CA LEU A 11 50.36 2.10 -21.28
C LEU A 11 49.32 1.03 -20.89
N ILE A 12 48.05 1.19 -21.29
CA ILE A 12 47.01 0.16 -21.13
C ILE A 12 47.30 -1.05 -22.02
N VAL A 13 47.71 -0.83 -23.28
CA VAL A 13 48.03 -1.93 -24.20
C VAL A 13 49.27 -2.69 -23.72
N THR A 14 50.32 -2.03 -23.21
CA THR A 14 51.47 -2.74 -22.65
C THR A 14 51.15 -3.51 -21.37
N LEU A 15 50.19 -3.05 -20.55
CA LEU A 15 49.70 -3.82 -19.40
C LEU A 15 48.95 -5.09 -19.78
N PHE A 16 48.33 -5.14 -20.98
CA PHE A 16 47.60 -6.30 -21.49
C PHE A 16 48.49 -7.30 -22.28
N VAL A 17 49.73 -6.93 -22.63
CA VAL A 17 50.64 -7.73 -23.48
C VAL A 17 51.67 -8.52 -22.68
N LEU A 18 51.71 -8.39 -21.35
CA LEU A 18 52.51 -9.24 -20.48
C LEU A 18 51.63 -10.36 -19.89
N PRO A 19 51.55 -11.55 -20.53
CA PRO A 19 50.91 -12.69 -19.90
C PRO A 19 51.78 -13.13 -18.72
N GLU A 20 51.38 -12.79 -17.50
CA GLU A 20 51.92 -13.49 -16.34
C GLU A 20 51.53 -14.97 -16.45
N PRO A 21 52.48 -15.92 -16.44
CA PRO A 21 52.16 -17.34 -16.45
C PRO A 21 51.54 -17.72 -15.11
N GLY A 22 50.22 -17.56 -15.00
CA GLY A 22 49.44 -18.12 -13.89
C GLY A 22 49.47 -19.65 -13.99
N MET A 23 50.38 -20.29 -13.25
CA MET A 23 50.41 -21.76 -13.14
C MET A 23 49.23 -22.25 -12.30
N GLY A 24 48.07 -22.43 -12.94
CA GLY A 24 46.95 -23.16 -12.33
C GLY A 24 47.27 -24.65 -12.31
N SER A 25 46.93 -25.35 -11.23
CA SER A 25 47.11 -26.80 -11.14
C SER A 25 45.81 -27.50 -11.52
N ILE A 26 45.90 -28.52 -12.37
CA ILE A 26 44.76 -29.41 -12.67
C ILE A 26 44.99 -30.69 -11.88
N ILE A 27 44.10 -30.96 -10.94
CA ILE A 27 44.23 -32.12 -10.06
C ILE A 27 43.33 -33.24 -10.58
N PHE A 28 43.96 -34.37 -10.89
CA PHE A 28 43.28 -35.61 -11.27
C PHE A 28 43.20 -36.53 -10.05
N ARG A 29 41.99 -36.87 -9.63
CA ARG A 29 41.74 -37.91 -8.62
C ARG A 29 41.01 -39.08 -9.29
N PRO A 30 41.45 -40.34 -9.12
CA PRO A 30 40.77 -41.49 -9.72
C PRO A 30 39.28 -41.51 -9.36
N GLY A 31 38.40 -41.60 -10.38
CA GLY A 31 36.95 -41.60 -10.20
C GLY A 31 36.29 -40.22 -10.03
N GLN A 32 37.06 -39.11 -10.06
CA GLN A 32 36.52 -37.75 -10.02
C GLN A 32 36.87 -36.96 -11.29
N LYS A 33 36.05 -35.97 -11.64
CA LYS A 33 36.35 -35.06 -12.76
C LYS A 33 37.56 -34.20 -12.39
N ALA A 34 38.38 -33.87 -13.39
CA ALA A 34 39.53 -32.99 -13.22
C ALA A 34 39.09 -31.64 -12.60
N GLU A 35 39.74 -31.23 -11.52
CA GLU A 35 39.43 -29.99 -10.80
C GLU A 35 40.54 -28.98 -11.07
N TYR A 36 40.19 -27.84 -11.68
CA TYR A 36 41.11 -26.72 -11.89
C TYR A 36 41.23 -25.90 -10.62
N VAL A 37 42.47 -25.68 -10.18
CA VAL A 37 42.78 -24.88 -9.01
C VAL A 37 43.63 -23.68 -9.44
N PRO A 38 43.21 -22.44 -9.13
CA PRO A 38 43.98 -21.25 -9.45
C PRO A 38 45.39 -21.28 -8.83
N PRO A 39 46.36 -20.56 -9.41
CA PRO A 39 47.71 -20.45 -8.84
C PRO A 39 47.66 -19.93 -7.39
N GLY A 40 48.25 -20.67 -6.46
CA GLY A 40 48.30 -20.30 -5.03
C GLY A 40 47.09 -20.74 -4.19
N GLU A 41 46.11 -21.43 -4.76
CA GLU A 41 44.98 -22.00 -4.02
C GLU A 41 45.17 -23.52 -3.82
N GLU A 42 44.76 -24.06 -2.67
CA GLU A 42 44.69 -25.52 -2.46
C GLU A 42 43.35 -26.10 -2.95
N PRO A 43 43.28 -27.37 -3.40
CA PRO A 43 42.04 -28.03 -3.83
C PRO A 43 40.94 -28.04 -2.76
N MET A 44 39.69 -27.69 -3.15
CA MET A 44 38.51 -27.79 -2.30
C MET A 44 37.85 -29.17 -2.43
N SER A 45 38.50 -30.21 -1.91
CA SER A 45 37.97 -31.57 -1.99
C SER A 45 38.26 -32.36 -0.72
N GLY A 46 37.21 -32.92 -0.13
CA GLY A 46 37.25 -33.62 1.15
C GLY A 46 35.87 -34.05 1.65
N ASN A 47 35.83 -34.64 2.84
CA ASN A 47 34.59 -34.89 3.57
C ASN A 47 33.96 -33.56 4.06
N ALA A 48 32.77 -33.61 4.66
CA ALA A 48 32.08 -32.39 5.10
C ALA A 48 32.89 -31.59 6.14
N ALA A 49 33.53 -32.27 7.09
CA ALA A 49 34.35 -31.61 8.12
C ALA A 49 35.58 -30.91 7.51
N GLU A 50 36.29 -31.56 6.58
CA GLU A 50 37.43 -30.98 5.87
C GLU A 50 37.04 -29.74 5.06
N LEU A 51 35.92 -29.80 4.32
CA LEU A 51 35.43 -28.63 3.58
C LEU A 51 35.01 -27.49 4.50
N TYR A 52 34.46 -27.81 5.68
CA TYR A 52 34.12 -26.81 6.68
C TYR A 52 35.38 -26.16 7.26
N GLN A 53 36.41 -26.94 7.59
CA GLN A 53 37.71 -26.45 8.06
C GLN A 53 38.40 -25.56 7.02
N ILE A 54 38.37 -25.93 5.73
CA ILE A 54 38.89 -25.08 4.65
C ILE A 54 38.17 -23.72 4.64
N GLY A 55 36.84 -23.72 4.85
CA GLY A 55 36.06 -22.50 5.00
C GLY A 55 36.54 -21.63 6.17
N GLN A 56 36.71 -22.22 7.35
CA GLN A 56 37.17 -21.52 8.55
C GLN A 56 38.59 -20.96 8.41
N THR A 57 39.51 -21.74 7.85
CA THR A 57 40.88 -21.27 7.60
C THR A 57 40.88 -20.10 6.63
N ALA A 58 40.10 -20.18 5.54
CA ALA A 58 39.98 -19.08 4.59
C ALA A 58 39.34 -17.82 5.19
N GLU A 59 38.43 -17.95 6.16
CA GLU A 59 37.92 -16.80 6.92
C GLU A 59 39.03 -16.15 7.76
N ASN A 60 39.84 -16.95 8.45
CA ASN A 60 40.97 -16.46 9.26
C ASN A 60 42.05 -15.77 8.41
N GLU A 61 42.21 -16.23 7.17
CA GLU A 61 43.09 -15.62 6.15
C GLU A 61 42.48 -14.37 5.48
N ASN A 62 41.27 -13.95 5.91
CA ASN A 62 40.52 -12.84 5.31
C ASN A 62 40.28 -13.03 3.80
N ASN A 63 40.07 -14.28 3.37
CA ASN A 63 39.73 -14.67 2.00
C ASN A 63 38.27 -15.14 1.89
N PRO A 64 37.29 -14.20 1.88
CA PRO A 64 35.88 -14.54 1.91
C PRO A 64 35.42 -15.29 0.65
N LYS A 65 36.06 -15.05 -0.51
CA LYS A 65 35.72 -15.74 -1.76
C LYS A 65 36.00 -17.24 -1.64
N ARG A 66 37.16 -17.60 -1.12
CA ARG A 66 37.56 -19.00 -0.89
C ARG A 66 36.68 -19.65 0.18
N ALA A 67 36.42 -18.95 1.30
CA ALA A 67 35.55 -19.44 2.36
C ALA A 67 34.13 -19.76 1.86
N ILE A 68 33.51 -18.81 1.14
CA ILE A 68 32.19 -19.00 0.52
C ILE A 68 32.20 -20.19 -0.45
N GLY A 69 33.26 -20.35 -1.25
CA GLY A 69 33.43 -21.47 -2.17
C GLY A 69 33.46 -22.83 -1.47
N ALA A 70 34.23 -22.93 -0.37
CA ALA A 70 34.35 -24.16 0.41
C ALA A 70 33.01 -24.55 1.06
N TYR A 71 32.33 -23.60 1.71
CA TYR A 71 31.01 -23.84 2.30
C TYR A 71 29.94 -24.20 1.26
N LYS A 72 29.88 -23.51 0.12
CA LYS A 72 28.95 -23.87 -0.96
C LYS A 72 29.25 -25.26 -1.53
N THR A 73 30.52 -25.63 -1.62
CA THR A 73 30.93 -26.96 -2.06
C THR A 73 30.51 -28.03 -1.07
N LEU A 74 30.64 -27.78 0.24
CA LEU A 74 30.14 -28.65 1.30
C LEU A 74 28.64 -28.90 1.13
N VAL A 75 27.84 -27.84 1.01
CA VAL A 75 26.38 -27.95 0.84
C VAL A 75 26.00 -28.71 -0.44
N LYS A 76 26.78 -28.54 -1.52
CA LYS A 76 26.53 -29.21 -2.80
C LYS A 76 26.89 -30.69 -2.77
N ARG A 77 28.04 -31.05 -2.17
CA ARG A 77 28.56 -32.44 -2.15
C ARG A 77 27.98 -33.26 -1.00
N HIS A 78 27.71 -32.63 0.13
CA HIS A 78 27.26 -33.26 1.37
C HIS A 78 25.97 -32.60 1.93
N PRO A 79 24.86 -32.55 1.16
CA PRO A 79 23.65 -31.82 1.54
C PRO A 79 22.86 -32.40 2.72
N LYS A 80 23.19 -33.60 3.21
CA LYS A 80 22.53 -34.23 4.37
C LYS A 80 23.37 -34.18 5.63
N ASP A 81 24.60 -33.67 5.54
CA ASP A 81 25.51 -33.58 6.67
C ASP A 81 25.02 -32.51 7.66
N ALA A 82 25.28 -32.73 8.95
CA ALA A 82 24.90 -31.80 10.01
C ALA A 82 25.55 -30.42 9.84
N LEU A 83 26.75 -30.36 9.23
CA LEU A 83 27.46 -29.11 8.96
C LEU A 83 26.90 -28.34 7.77
N ALA A 84 26.04 -28.93 6.94
CA ALA A 84 25.58 -28.30 5.71
C ALA A 84 24.79 -27.01 5.97
N SER A 85 23.89 -27.01 6.97
CA SER A 85 23.11 -25.82 7.31
C SER A 85 23.98 -24.72 7.90
N THR A 86 24.94 -25.06 8.77
CA THR A 86 25.90 -24.11 9.36
C THR A 86 26.84 -23.54 8.31
N ALA A 87 27.36 -24.35 7.39
CA ALA A 87 28.18 -23.90 6.27
C ALA A 87 27.41 -22.91 5.38
N LEU A 88 26.14 -23.22 5.07
CA LEU A 88 25.30 -22.36 4.27
C LEU A 88 25.02 -21.01 4.96
N TYR A 89 24.78 -21.05 6.27
CA TYR A 89 24.62 -19.83 7.09
C TYR A 89 25.89 -18.97 7.06
N ARG A 90 27.06 -19.57 7.29
CA ARG A 90 28.36 -18.86 7.21
C ARG A 90 28.61 -18.26 5.83
N ALA A 91 28.33 -19.00 4.77
CA ALA A 91 28.42 -18.49 3.40
C ALA A 91 27.52 -17.26 3.19
N ALA A 92 26.28 -17.29 3.70
CA ALA A 92 25.35 -16.18 3.61
C ALA A 92 25.84 -14.94 4.38
N GLN A 93 26.36 -15.12 5.61
CA GLN A 93 26.94 -14.03 6.41
C GLN A 93 28.12 -13.37 5.69
N LEU A 94 29.05 -14.16 5.15
CA LEU A 94 30.20 -13.65 4.39
C LEU A 94 29.77 -12.90 3.12
N GLN A 95 28.73 -13.39 2.44
CA GLN A 95 28.15 -12.70 1.28
C GLN A 95 27.54 -11.35 1.70
N GLU A 96 26.82 -11.29 2.82
CA GLU A 96 26.27 -10.04 3.36
C GLU A 96 27.38 -9.05 3.72
N GLN A 97 28.43 -9.50 4.43
CA GLN A 97 29.60 -8.68 4.79
C GLN A 97 30.34 -8.13 3.57
N THR A 98 30.46 -8.93 2.50
CA THR A 98 31.07 -8.52 1.23
C THR A 98 30.10 -7.77 0.31
N ARG A 99 28.92 -7.38 0.80
CA ARG A 99 27.86 -6.64 0.09
C ARG A 99 27.28 -7.37 -1.13
N GLN A 100 27.44 -8.68 -1.18
CA GLN A 100 26.81 -9.57 -2.15
C GLN A 100 25.38 -9.91 -1.67
N TYR A 101 24.53 -8.91 -1.59
CA TYR A 101 23.18 -9.02 -1.01
C TYR A 101 22.28 -10.02 -1.74
N THR A 102 22.33 -10.06 -3.07
CA THR A 102 21.58 -11.05 -3.87
C THR A 102 22.01 -12.48 -3.53
N PRO A 103 23.30 -12.86 -3.66
CA PRO A 103 23.75 -14.18 -3.22
C PRO A 103 23.45 -14.49 -1.75
N ALA A 104 23.55 -13.50 -0.86
CA ALA A 104 23.27 -13.67 0.56
C ALA A 104 21.80 -14.08 0.78
N ALA A 105 20.85 -13.35 0.19
CA ALA A 105 19.43 -13.67 0.28
C ALA A 105 19.11 -15.06 -0.30
N ASP A 106 19.76 -15.46 -1.40
CA ASP A 106 19.59 -16.78 -2.01
C ASP A 106 20.15 -17.90 -1.11
N SER A 107 21.29 -17.67 -0.43
CA SER A 107 21.89 -18.63 0.49
C SER A 107 21.06 -18.76 1.77
N TYR A 108 20.55 -17.65 2.33
CA TYR A 108 19.60 -17.69 3.44
C TYR A 108 18.29 -18.39 3.04
N LEU A 109 17.77 -18.14 1.83
CA LEU A 109 16.59 -18.82 1.30
C LEU A 109 16.79 -20.32 1.22
N GLN A 110 17.92 -20.74 0.65
CA GLN A 110 18.26 -22.15 0.56
C GLN A 110 18.34 -22.80 1.94
N LEU A 111 18.79 -22.07 2.97
CA LEU A 111 18.83 -22.57 4.34
C LEU A 111 17.43 -22.84 4.88
N VAL A 112 16.53 -21.84 4.81
CA VAL A 112 15.17 -21.95 5.35
C VAL A 112 14.33 -22.98 4.59
N GLU A 113 14.56 -23.17 3.29
CA GLU A 113 13.81 -24.14 2.48
C GLU A 113 14.31 -25.57 2.63
N ARG A 114 15.63 -25.78 2.70
CA ARG A 114 16.22 -27.14 2.70
C ARG A 114 16.50 -27.67 4.09
N TYR A 115 16.70 -26.78 5.07
CA TYR A 115 17.08 -27.14 6.43
C TYR A 115 16.15 -26.45 7.45
N PRO A 116 14.83 -26.72 7.43
CA PRO A 116 13.87 -26.09 8.35
C PRO A 116 14.14 -26.41 9.83
N SER A 117 14.80 -27.53 10.13
CA SER A 117 15.21 -27.91 11.50
C SER A 117 16.59 -27.36 11.90
N SER A 118 17.19 -26.51 11.07
CA SER A 118 18.49 -25.90 11.36
C SER A 118 18.41 -24.99 12.59
N PRO A 119 19.42 -25.00 13.49
CA PRO A 119 19.50 -24.00 14.57
C PRO A 119 19.63 -22.56 14.03
N HIS A 120 20.02 -22.39 12.76
CA HIS A 120 20.16 -21.09 12.11
C HIS A 120 18.93 -20.70 11.27
N PHE A 121 17.79 -21.38 11.44
CA PHE A 121 16.58 -21.06 10.67
C PHE A 121 16.13 -19.61 10.92
N ASP A 122 15.92 -19.23 12.17
CA ASP A 122 15.45 -17.88 12.53
C ASP A 122 16.50 -16.80 12.22
N ASP A 123 17.79 -17.13 12.34
CA ASP A 123 18.89 -16.26 11.95
C ASP A 123 18.91 -16.00 10.44
N ALA A 124 18.59 -17.03 9.64
CA ALA A 124 18.52 -16.90 8.19
C ALA A 124 17.30 -16.09 7.74
N VAL A 125 16.14 -16.30 8.37
CA VAL A 125 14.94 -15.46 8.15
C VAL A 125 15.24 -13.99 8.49
N GLU A 126 15.94 -13.74 9.60
CA GLU A 126 16.42 -12.39 9.95
C GLU A 126 17.35 -11.82 8.87
N GLY A 127 18.32 -12.62 8.41
CA GLY A 127 19.23 -12.23 7.33
C GLY A 127 18.50 -11.85 6.04
N GLN A 128 17.50 -12.65 5.63
CA GLN A 128 16.64 -12.30 4.49
C GLN A 128 15.90 -10.98 4.72
N PHE A 129 15.32 -10.79 5.90
CA PHE A 129 14.61 -9.56 6.23
C PHE A 129 15.54 -8.34 6.16
N ARG A 130 16.74 -8.40 6.77
CA ARG A 130 17.74 -7.32 6.70
C ARG A 130 18.14 -7.01 5.26
N VAL A 131 18.40 -8.03 4.44
CA VAL A 131 18.74 -7.83 3.03
C VAL A 131 17.57 -7.20 2.26
N GLY A 132 16.33 -7.62 2.52
CA GLY A 132 15.13 -7.01 1.96
C GLY A 132 15.04 -5.52 2.31
N GLU A 133 15.33 -5.13 3.56
CA GLU A 133 15.34 -3.72 3.98
C GLU A 133 16.43 -2.91 3.27
N ILE A 134 17.60 -3.51 2.99
CA ILE A 134 18.65 -2.87 2.20
C ILE A 134 18.15 -2.54 0.79
N TYR A 135 17.43 -3.47 0.14
CA TYR A 135 16.85 -3.23 -1.18
C TYR A 135 15.71 -2.21 -1.15
N LEU A 136 14.86 -2.23 -0.12
CA LEU A 136 13.76 -1.28 0.06
C LEU A 136 14.24 0.16 0.28
N ASN A 137 15.30 0.32 1.09
CA ASN A 137 15.85 1.62 1.48
C ASN A 137 16.95 2.13 0.53
N GLY A 138 17.44 1.27 -0.35
CA GLY A 138 18.63 1.49 -1.17
C GLY A 138 18.48 2.59 -2.22
N LYS A 139 18.70 3.85 -1.84
CA LYS A 139 18.93 5.00 -2.74
C LYS A 139 20.27 4.91 -3.52
N LYS A 140 21.06 3.83 -3.35
CA LYS A 140 22.46 3.71 -3.81
C LYS A 140 22.89 2.32 -4.36
N LEU A 141 21.98 1.46 -4.84
CA LEU A 141 22.41 0.41 -5.79
C LEU A 141 22.60 1.02 -7.19
N LYS A 142 23.57 1.94 -7.33
CA LYS A 142 24.08 2.35 -8.65
C LYS A 142 25.21 1.40 -9.02
N VAL A 143 24.86 0.24 -9.56
CA VAL A 143 25.81 -0.54 -10.36
C VAL A 143 25.44 -0.28 -11.81
N LEU A 144 26.28 0.47 -12.51
CA LEU A 144 26.32 0.54 -13.98
C LEU A 144 25.02 0.99 -14.70
N GLY A 145 24.30 2.00 -14.17
CA GLY A 145 23.27 2.71 -14.97
C GLY A 145 21.92 2.00 -15.20
N ILE A 146 21.59 0.93 -14.44
CA ILE A 146 20.31 0.20 -14.56
C ILE A 146 19.28 0.74 -13.54
N PRO A 147 18.00 0.94 -13.92
CA PRO A 147 17.00 1.66 -13.13
C PRO A 147 16.55 0.98 -11.83
N ILE A 148 16.11 1.85 -10.90
CA ILE A 148 15.67 1.62 -9.51
C ILE A 148 14.54 0.59 -9.37
N ALA A 149 13.72 0.39 -10.41
CA ALA A 149 12.63 -0.59 -10.40
C ALA A 149 13.11 -2.00 -10.00
N SER A 150 14.31 -2.38 -10.46
CA SER A 150 14.91 -3.67 -10.14
C SER A 150 15.15 -3.87 -8.64
N ALA A 151 15.52 -2.84 -7.89
CA ALA A 151 15.81 -2.97 -6.46
C ALA A 151 14.54 -3.21 -5.63
N LEU A 152 13.45 -2.51 -5.96
CA LEU A 152 12.17 -2.68 -5.28
C LEU A 152 11.54 -4.04 -5.60
N ASP A 153 11.67 -4.54 -6.84
CA ASP A 153 11.22 -5.90 -7.17
C ASP A 153 12.03 -6.97 -6.42
N ARG A 154 13.34 -6.77 -6.24
CA ARG A 154 14.17 -7.64 -5.39
C ARG A 154 13.72 -7.60 -3.93
N ALA A 155 13.41 -6.42 -3.39
CA ALA A 155 12.87 -6.30 -2.03
C ALA A 155 11.57 -7.09 -1.88
N VAL A 156 10.63 -6.92 -2.82
CA VAL A 156 9.36 -7.66 -2.83
C VAL A 156 9.60 -9.16 -2.87
N SER A 157 10.48 -9.65 -3.75
CA SER A 157 10.78 -11.08 -3.85
C SER A 157 11.38 -11.63 -2.55
N ILE A 158 12.28 -10.91 -1.90
CA ILE A 158 12.93 -11.35 -0.66
C ILE A 158 11.93 -11.36 0.50
N PHE A 159 11.13 -10.32 0.66
CA PHE A 159 10.09 -10.29 1.69
C PHE A 159 9.00 -11.33 1.45
N ALA A 160 8.59 -11.55 0.20
CA ALA A 160 7.62 -12.60 -0.15
C ALA A 160 8.14 -13.99 0.22
N ASN A 161 9.46 -14.23 0.08
CA ASN A 161 10.07 -15.45 0.55
C ASN A 161 9.99 -15.59 2.07
N VAL A 162 10.29 -14.54 2.85
CA VAL A 162 10.13 -14.54 4.32
C VAL A 162 8.69 -14.90 4.71
N VAL A 163 7.70 -14.26 4.08
CA VAL A 163 6.28 -14.52 4.36
C VAL A 163 5.89 -15.97 4.06
N ARG A 164 6.44 -16.54 2.99
CA ARG A 164 6.16 -17.92 2.56
C ARG A 164 6.84 -18.96 3.45
N THR A 165 8.10 -18.75 3.81
CA THR A 165 8.91 -19.75 4.53
C THR A 165 8.73 -19.69 6.04
N ALA A 166 8.36 -18.53 6.58
CA ALA A 166 8.14 -18.33 8.01
C ALA A 166 6.80 -17.64 8.30
N PRO A 167 5.63 -18.21 7.95
CA PRO A 167 4.33 -17.52 8.03
C PRO A 167 3.95 -16.99 9.43
N TYR A 168 4.54 -17.56 10.49
CA TYR A 168 4.34 -17.16 11.89
C TYR A 168 5.63 -16.61 12.53
N GLY A 169 6.63 -16.27 11.73
CA GLY A 169 7.91 -15.74 12.19
C GLY A 169 7.81 -14.29 12.63
N ARG A 170 8.70 -13.87 13.55
CA ARG A 170 8.77 -12.50 14.11
C ARG A 170 8.90 -11.36 13.09
N TYR A 171 9.31 -11.66 11.85
CA TYR A 171 9.50 -10.67 10.80
C TYR A 171 8.37 -10.66 9.77
N THR A 172 7.40 -11.55 9.87
CA THR A 172 6.50 -11.85 8.75
C THR A 172 5.46 -10.77 8.53
N ALA A 173 4.83 -10.27 9.60
CA ALA A 173 3.92 -9.13 9.50
C ALA A 173 4.64 -7.90 8.93
N ARG A 174 5.88 -7.63 9.40
CA ARG A 174 6.70 -6.51 8.91
C ARG A 174 7.20 -6.73 7.48
N ALA A 175 7.53 -7.95 7.09
CA ALA A 175 7.91 -8.28 5.71
C ALA A 175 6.74 -8.05 4.75
N GLN A 176 5.53 -8.48 5.13
CA GLN A 176 4.30 -8.24 4.37
C GLN A 176 4.00 -6.74 4.25
N PHE A 177 4.15 -5.98 5.34
CA PHE A 177 4.04 -4.52 5.30
C PHE A 177 5.08 -3.89 4.36
N ASN A 178 6.34 -4.36 4.41
CA ASN A 178 7.41 -3.87 3.56
C ASN A 178 7.22 -4.21 2.07
N ILE A 179 6.49 -5.29 1.73
CA ILE A 179 6.02 -5.54 0.36
C ILE A 179 5.10 -4.39 -0.08
N GLY A 180 4.16 -3.98 0.77
CA GLY A 180 3.29 -2.82 0.52
C GLY A 180 4.10 -1.54 0.29
N MET A 181 5.06 -1.24 1.16
CA MET A 181 5.94 -0.08 1.00
C MET A 181 6.75 -0.11 -0.30
N ALA A 182 7.23 -1.29 -0.71
CA ALA A 182 7.98 -1.43 -1.95
C ALA A 182 7.08 -1.15 -3.16
N ARG A 183 5.86 -1.69 -3.19
CA ARG A 183 4.88 -1.47 -4.26
C ARG A 183 4.42 -0.02 -4.31
N GLU A 184 4.23 0.62 -3.16
CA GLU A 184 3.89 2.05 -3.06
C GLU A 184 5.00 2.91 -3.67
N LYS A 185 6.27 2.65 -3.33
CA LYS A 185 7.43 3.35 -3.93
C LYS A 185 7.56 3.12 -5.45
N GLN A 186 7.01 2.03 -5.97
CA GLN A 186 6.93 1.77 -7.42
C GLN A 186 5.76 2.50 -8.10
N GLY A 187 4.85 3.11 -7.34
CA GLY A 187 3.59 3.66 -7.86
C GLY A 187 2.52 2.60 -8.16
N ALA A 188 2.75 1.34 -7.78
CA ALA A 188 1.82 0.24 -7.95
C ALA A 188 0.79 0.22 -6.81
N ASN A 189 -0.07 1.25 -6.75
CA ASN A 189 -0.98 1.52 -5.65
C ASN A 189 -1.91 0.33 -5.32
N ASP A 190 -2.51 -0.31 -6.33
CA ASP A 190 -3.40 -1.46 -6.12
C ASP A 190 -2.67 -2.62 -5.44
N ALA A 191 -1.43 -2.91 -5.88
CA ALA A 191 -0.60 -3.95 -5.29
C ALA A 191 -0.14 -3.58 -3.88
N ALA A 192 0.11 -2.29 -3.61
CA ALA A 192 0.45 -1.81 -2.29
C ALA A 192 -0.73 -1.96 -1.31
N ILE A 193 -1.94 -1.56 -1.73
CA ILE A 193 -3.17 -1.72 -0.94
C ILE A 193 -3.42 -3.20 -0.63
N GLN A 194 -3.30 -4.09 -1.61
CA GLN A 194 -3.46 -5.54 -1.38
C GLN A 194 -2.43 -6.06 -0.37
N ALA A 195 -1.18 -5.62 -0.45
CA ALA A 195 -0.15 -6.06 0.46
C ALA A 195 -0.38 -5.55 1.90
N TYR A 196 -0.81 -4.29 2.07
CA TYR A 196 -1.19 -3.73 3.36
C TYR A 196 -2.46 -4.37 3.93
N GLN A 197 -3.48 -4.62 3.11
CA GLN A 197 -4.70 -5.31 3.52
C GLN A 197 -4.38 -6.72 4.04
N ALA A 198 -3.48 -7.43 3.39
CA ALA A 198 -3.01 -8.73 3.87
C ALA A 198 -2.30 -8.64 5.24
N VAL A 199 -1.74 -7.49 5.64
CA VAL A 199 -1.24 -7.29 7.00
C VAL A 199 -2.40 -7.20 7.98
N VAL A 200 -3.40 -6.38 7.67
CA VAL A 200 -4.59 -6.17 8.51
C VAL A 200 -5.36 -7.46 8.70
N ASP A 201 -5.54 -8.24 7.63
CA ASP A 201 -6.33 -9.48 7.66
C ASP A 201 -5.61 -10.62 8.41
N LYS A 202 -4.29 -10.75 8.22
CA LYS A 202 -3.53 -11.91 8.73
C LYS A 202 -2.85 -11.65 10.06
N PHE A 203 -2.58 -10.39 10.39
CA PHE A 203 -1.85 -9.98 11.59
C PHE A 203 -2.59 -8.85 12.36
N PRO A 204 -3.91 -8.96 12.62
CA PRO A 204 -4.70 -7.87 13.19
C PRO A 204 -4.22 -7.40 14.58
N ASP A 205 -3.62 -8.29 15.37
CA ASP A 205 -3.14 -7.99 16.72
C ASP A 205 -1.71 -7.40 16.75
N GLU A 206 -1.00 -7.43 15.63
CA GLU A 206 0.35 -6.88 15.54
C GLU A 206 0.30 -5.36 15.39
N PRO A 207 1.16 -4.59 16.09
CA PRO A 207 1.16 -3.12 16.01
C PRO A 207 1.28 -2.57 14.58
N ILE A 208 1.95 -3.31 13.69
CA ILE A 208 2.14 -2.92 12.28
C ILE A 208 0.83 -2.93 11.46
N ALA A 209 -0.22 -3.63 11.91
CA ALA A 209 -1.52 -3.61 11.25
C ALA A 209 -2.19 -2.24 11.34
N VAL A 210 -1.97 -1.51 12.44
CA VAL A 210 -2.42 -0.12 12.59
C VAL A 210 -1.78 0.76 11.51
N ASP A 211 -0.47 0.59 11.30
CA ASP A 211 0.25 1.31 10.26
C ASP A 211 -0.28 0.94 8.86
N ALA A 212 -0.51 -0.35 8.60
CA ALA A 212 -1.03 -0.84 7.32
C ALA A 212 -2.40 -0.26 6.98
N GLN A 213 -3.34 -0.31 7.94
CA GLN A 213 -4.69 0.25 7.75
C GLN A 213 -4.64 1.74 7.42
N TYR A 214 -3.77 2.50 8.10
CA TYR A 214 -3.59 3.92 7.80
C TYR A 214 -3.02 4.13 6.39
N GLN A 215 -2.03 3.33 5.97
CA GLN A 215 -1.41 3.49 4.65
C GLN A 215 -2.39 3.23 3.50
N ILE A 216 -3.35 2.30 3.67
CA ILE A 216 -4.42 2.09 2.69
C ILE A 216 -5.20 3.39 2.44
N GLY A 217 -5.65 4.06 3.52
CA GLY A 217 -6.33 5.34 3.40
C GLY A 217 -5.45 6.44 2.82
N TYR A 218 -4.16 6.45 3.18
CA TYR A 218 -3.20 7.44 2.68
C TYR A 218 -2.91 7.31 1.18
N ILE A 219 -2.88 6.09 0.64
CA ILE A 219 -2.75 5.85 -0.80
C ILE A 219 -3.95 6.44 -1.55
N TRP A 220 -5.18 6.14 -1.11
CA TRP A 220 -6.39 6.69 -1.70
C TRP A 220 -6.46 8.21 -1.57
N PHE A 221 -6.06 8.75 -0.41
CA PHE A 221 -5.97 10.18 -0.19
C PHE A 221 -5.04 10.86 -1.20
N THR A 222 -3.87 10.27 -1.43
CA THR A 222 -2.89 10.81 -2.38
C THR A 222 -3.45 10.77 -3.81
N ALA A 223 -4.10 9.67 -4.20
CA ALA A 223 -4.80 9.57 -5.49
C ALA A 223 -5.90 10.64 -5.63
N ALA A 224 -6.71 10.83 -4.58
CA ALA A 224 -7.75 11.85 -4.53
C ALA A 224 -7.19 13.28 -4.61
N GLN A 225 -5.98 13.53 -4.08
CA GLN A 225 -5.31 14.82 -4.17
C GLN A 225 -4.78 15.12 -5.58
N LEU A 226 -4.12 14.14 -6.21
CA LEU A 226 -3.50 14.28 -7.53
C LEU A 226 -4.52 14.30 -8.67
N GLY A 227 -5.60 13.54 -8.55
CA GLY A 227 -6.67 13.50 -9.54
C GLY A 227 -7.52 14.78 -9.52
N THR A 228 -7.68 15.42 -10.68
CA THR A 228 -8.75 16.40 -10.88
C THR A 228 -10.07 15.65 -10.92
N ASN A 229 -10.76 15.59 -9.77
CA ASN A 229 -12.12 15.04 -9.59
C ASN A 229 -12.24 13.51 -9.61
N ASP A 230 -11.26 12.77 -9.08
CA ASP A 230 -11.47 11.34 -8.79
C ASP A 230 -12.40 11.17 -7.57
N ALA A 231 -13.71 11.12 -7.86
CA ALA A 231 -14.75 10.93 -6.86
C ALA A 231 -14.65 9.55 -6.18
N ALA A 232 -14.21 8.53 -6.92
CA ALA A 232 -14.04 7.18 -6.39
C ALA A 232 -12.88 7.14 -5.38
N ALA A 233 -11.71 7.71 -5.73
CA ALA A 233 -10.59 7.79 -4.78
C ALA A 233 -10.93 8.63 -3.55
N THR A 234 -11.69 9.72 -3.70
CA THR A 234 -12.17 10.53 -2.57
C THR A 234 -13.07 9.71 -1.64
N GLY A 235 -14.03 8.98 -2.21
CA GLY A 235 -14.89 8.06 -1.48
C GLY A 235 -14.10 6.99 -0.73
N ASN A 236 -13.23 6.27 -1.44
CA ASN A 236 -12.37 5.23 -0.88
C ASN A 236 -11.47 5.76 0.25
N ALA A 237 -10.89 6.95 0.08
CA ALA A 237 -10.06 7.57 1.11
C ALA A 237 -10.87 7.90 2.38
N LYS A 238 -12.09 8.43 2.21
CA LYS A 238 -12.98 8.72 3.33
C LYS A 238 -13.35 7.46 4.09
N THR A 239 -13.83 6.44 3.39
CA THR A 239 -14.15 5.13 3.99
C THR A 239 -12.96 4.56 4.72
N ALA A 240 -11.78 4.50 4.09
CA ALA A 240 -10.59 3.93 4.71
C ALA A 240 -10.15 4.67 5.98
N PHE A 241 -10.20 6.02 6.02
CA PHE A 241 -9.88 6.77 7.24
C PHE A 241 -10.96 6.69 8.31
N GLN A 242 -12.24 6.62 7.93
CA GLN A 242 -13.34 6.39 8.86
C GLN A 242 -13.20 5.01 9.51
N ASP A 243 -12.94 3.97 8.71
CA ASP A 243 -12.66 2.62 9.19
C ASP A 243 -11.45 2.59 10.11
N PHE A 244 -10.37 3.30 9.75
CA PHE A 244 -9.19 3.44 10.60
C PHE A 244 -9.53 4.08 11.96
N LEU A 245 -10.31 5.16 11.97
CA LEU A 245 -10.70 5.84 13.21
C LEU A 245 -11.69 5.03 14.05
N PHE A 246 -12.50 4.20 13.41
CA PHE A 246 -13.40 3.28 14.08
C PHE A 246 -12.64 2.17 14.81
N HIS A 247 -11.69 1.52 14.12
CA HIS A 247 -10.91 0.42 14.70
C HIS A 247 -9.79 0.92 15.64
N TYR A 248 -9.18 2.07 15.36
CA TYR A 248 -8.01 2.58 16.07
C TYR A 248 -8.18 4.03 16.58
N PRO A 249 -9.22 4.33 17.38
CA PRO A 249 -9.55 5.69 17.79
C PRO A 249 -8.48 6.38 18.65
N LYS A 250 -7.61 5.59 19.32
CA LYS A 250 -6.54 6.06 20.20
C LYS A 250 -5.14 5.96 19.57
N SER A 251 -5.03 5.59 18.28
CA SER A 251 -3.75 5.52 17.59
C SER A 251 -3.09 6.91 17.51
N GLU A 252 -1.75 6.95 17.53
CA GLU A 252 -0.99 8.18 17.28
C GLU A 252 -1.33 8.81 15.91
N LYS A 253 -1.76 7.98 14.94
CA LYS A 253 -2.19 8.44 13.61
C LYS A 253 -3.65 8.91 13.55
N ALA A 254 -4.44 8.78 14.63
CA ALA A 254 -5.85 9.17 14.63
C ALA A 254 -6.04 10.67 14.36
N ALA A 255 -5.20 11.53 14.96
CA ALA A 255 -5.24 12.97 14.71
C ALA A 255 -4.94 13.29 13.23
N GLN A 256 -3.96 12.60 12.64
CA GLN A 256 -3.62 12.79 11.24
C GLN A 256 -4.72 12.26 10.30
N ALA A 257 -5.35 11.13 10.61
CA ALA A 257 -6.48 10.61 9.83
C ALA A 257 -7.68 11.57 9.84
N ARG A 258 -8.02 12.15 11.00
CA ARG A 258 -9.06 13.21 11.10
C ARG A 258 -8.71 14.42 10.25
N LYS A 259 -7.46 14.86 10.27
CA LYS A 259 -6.98 15.97 9.44
C LYS A 259 -7.08 15.65 7.94
N ASN A 260 -6.72 14.43 7.52
CA ASN A 260 -6.84 14.03 6.13
C ASN A 260 -8.31 13.97 5.67
N LEU A 261 -9.22 13.52 6.55
CA LEU A 261 -10.67 13.56 6.29
C LEU A 261 -11.18 14.99 6.11
N ASP A 262 -10.81 15.91 6.99
CA ASP A 262 -11.18 17.33 6.89
C ASP A 262 -10.70 17.94 5.55
N ILE A 263 -9.47 17.62 5.13
CA ILE A 263 -8.96 18.05 3.81
C ILE A 263 -9.81 17.49 2.66
N LEU A 264 -10.21 16.21 2.71
CA LEU A 264 -11.07 15.60 1.69
C LEU A 264 -12.47 16.23 1.66
N GLU A 265 -13.05 16.47 2.83
CA GLU A 265 -14.34 17.13 2.98
C GLU A 265 -14.30 18.56 2.44
N HIS A 266 -13.32 19.36 2.85
CA HIS A 266 -13.18 20.74 2.39
C HIS A 266 -12.96 20.81 0.87
N LYS A 267 -12.18 19.90 0.29
CA LYS A 267 -12.01 19.81 -1.18
C LYS A 267 -13.33 19.50 -1.87
N GLN A 268 -14.10 18.56 -1.34
CA GLN A 268 -15.41 18.18 -1.88
C GLN A 268 -16.42 19.33 -1.77
N THR A 269 -16.52 19.97 -0.60
CA THR A 269 -17.36 21.16 -0.36
C THR A 269 -17.03 22.28 -1.35
N ASN A 270 -15.75 22.57 -1.53
CA ASN A 270 -15.28 23.58 -2.49
C ASN A 270 -15.67 23.26 -3.94
N ASN A 271 -15.60 21.98 -4.32
CA ASN A 271 -16.01 21.55 -5.64
C ASN A 271 -17.53 21.71 -5.84
N SER A 272 -18.35 21.22 -4.90
CA SER A 272 -19.81 21.42 -4.90
C SER A 272 -20.18 22.91 -5.00
N PHE A 273 -19.46 23.76 -4.26
CA PHE A 273 -19.71 25.19 -4.23
C PHE A 273 -19.38 25.89 -5.55
N LYS A 274 -18.29 25.50 -6.21
CA LYS A 274 -17.94 25.98 -7.56
C LYS A 274 -19.00 25.60 -8.58
N VAL A 275 -19.53 24.37 -8.51
CA VAL A 275 -20.61 23.91 -9.38
C VAL A 275 -21.89 24.70 -9.13
N ALA A 276 -22.24 24.93 -7.86
CA ALA A 276 -23.38 25.78 -7.49
C ALA A 276 -23.26 27.19 -8.08
N LYS A 277 -22.10 27.85 -7.91
CA LYS A 277 -21.81 29.18 -8.48
C LYS A 277 -21.86 29.19 -10.01
N PHE A 278 -21.45 28.11 -10.68
CA PHE A 278 -21.55 27.98 -12.13
C PHE A 278 -23.01 27.98 -12.59
N TYR A 279 -23.87 27.13 -12.02
CA TYR A 279 -25.30 27.09 -12.38
C TYR A 279 -26.04 28.38 -12.01
N ASP A 280 -25.72 28.99 -10.87
CA ASP A 280 -26.28 30.27 -10.44
C ASP A 280 -25.95 31.38 -11.44
N LYS A 281 -24.69 31.47 -11.89
CA LYS A 281 -24.25 32.43 -12.91
C LYS A 281 -25.01 32.27 -14.24
N GLN A 282 -25.31 31.02 -14.61
CA GLN A 282 -26.09 30.68 -15.81
C GLN A 282 -27.61 30.83 -15.62
N LYS A 283 -28.07 31.27 -14.44
CA LYS A 283 -29.48 31.41 -14.04
C LYS A 283 -30.25 30.10 -13.95
N TYR A 284 -29.57 28.96 -13.93
CA TYR A 284 -30.19 27.66 -13.68
C TYR A 284 -30.40 27.46 -12.17
N TYR A 285 -31.32 28.24 -11.60
CA TYR A 285 -31.45 28.38 -10.15
C TYR A 285 -31.89 27.11 -9.42
N ARG A 286 -32.71 26.25 -10.04
CA ARG A 286 -33.04 24.93 -9.46
C ARG A 286 -31.80 24.07 -9.25
N ALA A 287 -30.97 23.93 -10.29
CA ALA A 287 -29.72 23.18 -10.20
C ALA A 287 -28.75 23.83 -9.19
N ALA A 288 -28.64 25.16 -9.22
CA ALA A 288 -27.79 25.89 -8.27
C ALA A 288 -28.17 25.62 -6.81
N VAL A 289 -29.47 25.65 -6.47
CA VAL A 289 -29.97 25.37 -5.12
C VAL A 289 -29.68 23.94 -4.69
N ILE A 290 -29.75 22.96 -5.60
CA ILE A 290 -29.39 21.57 -5.29
C ILE A 290 -27.92 21.49 -4.83
N TYR A 291 -27.00 22.07 -5.59
CA TYR A 291 -25.57 22.05 -5.21
C TYR A 291 -25.27 22.93 -3.99
N TYR A 292 -25.96 24.06 -3.79
CA TYR A 292 -25.81 24.84 -2.56
C TYR A 292 -26.30 24.08 -1.32
N ASN A 293 -27.39 23.32 -1.41
CA ASN A 293 -27.84 22.45 -0.32
C ASN A 293 -26.82 21.33 -0.05
N GLU A 294 -26.20 20.78 -1.09
CA GLU A 294 -25.13 19.78 -0.96
C GLU A 294 -23.93 20.35 -0.21
N VAL A 295 -23.50 21.59 -0.50
CA VAL A 295 -22.43 22.28 0.26
C VAL A 295 -22.78 22.38 1.75
N ILE A 296 -24.04 22.74 2.06
CA ILE A 296 -24.52 22.84 3.45
C ILE A 296 -24.54 21.47 4.13
N ARG A 297 -24.93 20.42 3.42
CA ARG A 297 -24.95 19.04 3.93
C ARG A 297 -23.55 18.50 4.17
N GLN A 298 -22.60 18.79 3.27
CA GLN A 298 -21.22 18.28 3.32
C GLN A 298 -20.43 18.90 4.48
N GLN A 299 -20.57 20.20 4.74
CA GLN A 299 -19.83 20.87 5.82
C GLN A 299 -20.65 21.99 6.47
N PRO A 300 -21.60 21.65 7.36
CA PRO A 300 -22.43 22.65 8.04
C PRO A 300 -21.58 23.66 8.84
N GLY A 301 -21.78 24.95 8.58
CA GLY A 301 -21.12 26.04 9.30
C GLY A 301 -19.80 26.53 8.69
N SER A 302 -19.29 25.90 7.63
CA SER A 302 -18.17 26.45 6.84
C SER A 302 -18.51 27.79 6.18
N GLU A 303 -17.50 28.55 5.75
CA GLU A 303 -17.70 29.81 5.01
C GLU A 303 -18.55 29.59 3.75
N GLU A 304 -18.25 28.55 2.98
CA GLU A 304 -18.97 28.17 1.77
C GLU A 304 -20.42 27.79 2.07
N SER A 305 -20.68 27.06 3.16
CA SER A 305 -22.05 26.69 3.57
C SER A 305 -22.88 27.90 4.00
N ASN A 306 -22.25 28.87 4.68
CA ASN A 306 -22.90 30.11 5.09
C ASN A 306 -23.21 31.00 3.86
N GLU A 307 -22.29 31.07 2.90
CA GLU A 307 -22.51 31.78 1.63
C GLU A 307 -23.61 31.09 0.80
N ALA A 308 -23.59 29.76 0.72
CA ALA A 308 -24.59 28.94 0.06
C ALA A 308 -25.99 29.18 0.64
N LYS A 309 -26.12 29.15 1.97
CA LYS A 309 -27.39 29.39 2.67
C LYS A 309 -27.93 30.79 2.38
N LYS A 310 -27.08 31.82 2.53
CA LYS A 310 -27.43 33.21 2.20
C LYS A 310 -27.90 33.35 0.75
N ARG A 311 -27.24 32.66 -0.19
CA ARG A 311 -27.60 32.72 -1.60
C ARG A 311 -28.92 32.02 -1.89
N ILE A 312 -29.18 30.86 -1.29
CA ILE A 312 -30.48 30.17 -1.39
C ILE A 312 -31.61 31.10 -0.92
N ASP A 313 -31.45 31.77 0.21
CA ASP A 313 -32.47 32.69 0.75
C ASP A 313 -32.75 33.86 -0.20
N GLN A 314 -31.70 34.41 -0.83
CA GLN A 314 -31.86 35.44 -1.87
C GLN A 314 -32.61 34.94 -3.10
N LEU A 315 -32.35 33.71 -3.53
CA LEU A 315 -33.03 33.10 -4.67
C LEU A 315 -34.50 32.84 -4.34
N ARG A 316 -34.80 32.33 -3.14
CA ARG A 316 -36.17 32.11 -2.64
C ARG A 316 -36.97 33.41 -2.58
N ALA A 317 -36.38 34.48 -2.05
CA ALA A 317 -37.02 35.79 -2.00
C ALA A 317 -37.33 36.38 -3.39
N LYS A 318 -36.51 36.09 -4.40
CA LYS A 318 -36.68 36.62 -5.76
C LYS A 318 -37.65 35.81 -6.63
N LEU A 319 -37.68 34.49 -6.47
CA LEU A 319 -38.34 33.58 -7.40
C LEU A 319 -39.52 32.83 -6.77
N GLY A 320 -39.62 32.84 -5.44
CA GLY A 320 -40.55 32.01 -4.67
C GLY A 320 -40.09 30.56 -4.53
N ASP A 321 -40.46 29.92 -3.42
CA ASP A 321 -40.03 28.55 -3.10
C ASP A 321 -40.44 27.52 -4.15
N ALA A 322 -41.65 27.67 -4.71
CA ALA A 322 -42.18 26.76 -5.73
C ALA A 322 -41.32 26.72 -7.01
N ALA A 323 -40.66 27.83 -7.37
CA ALA A 323 -39.82 27.90 -8.55
C ALA A 323 -38.48 27.15 -8.38
N LEU A 324 -38.07 26.88 -7.14
CA LEU A 324 -36.76 26.30 -6.79
C LEU A 324 -36.82 24.83 -6.38
N GLN A 325 -38.01 24.24 -6.27
CA GLN A 325 -38.18 22.81 -5.99
C GLN A 325 -37.62 21.94 -7.13
N PRO A 326 -36.99 20.79 -6.83
CA PRO A 326 -36.60 19.81 -7.84
C PRO A 326 -37.82 19.36 -8.64
N ALA A 327 -37.68 19.25 -9.96
CA ALA A 327 -38.74 18.65 -10.78
C ALA A 327 -38.75 17.14 -10.50
N ILE A 328 -39.73 16.65 -9.75
CA ILE A 328 -39.91 15.21 -9.53
C ILE A 328 -40.38 14.61 -10.87
N PRO A 329 -39.62 13.70 -11.52
CA PRO A 329 -40.11 13.03 -12.71
C PRO A 329 -41.19 12.02 -12.31
N VAL A 330 -42.45 12.36 -12.55
CA VAL A 330 -43.56 11.42 -12.48
C VAL A 330 -43.48 10.52 -13.71
N SER A 331 -42.76 9.42 -13.63
CA SER A 331 -42.68 8.43 -14.71
C SER A 331 -42.85 6.99 -14.20
N GLN A 332 -44.03 6.68 -13.64
CA GLN A 332 -44.63 5.35 -13.72
C GLN A 332 -46.15 5.47 -13.66
N ASN A 333 -46.79 5.81 -14.78
CA ASN A 333 -48.13 5.34 -15.18
C ASN A 333 -48.64 6.15 -16.38
N ALA A 334 -48.10 5.88 -17.57
CA ALA A 334 -48.80 6.18 -18.81
C ALA A 334 -48.70 4.97 -19.73
N LYS A 335 -49.87 4.47 -20.10
CA LYS A 335 -50.14 3.26 -20.86
C LYS A 335 -49.34 3.16 -22.15
N LYS A 336 -48.77 1.97 -22.40
CA LYS A 336 -48.35 1.47 -23.72
C LYS A 336 -49.44 1.69 -24.78
N LYS A 337 -49.08 2.30 -25.92
CA LYS A 337 -49.44 1.83 -27.27
C LYS A 337 -48.52 2.47 -28.33
N PRO A 338 -48.34 1.83 -29.51
CA PRO A 338 -47.05 1.74 -30.17
C PRO A 338 -46.85 2.74 -31.32
N GLU A 339 -45.58 2.84 -31.69
CA GLU A 339 -44.97 3.71 -32.70
C GLU A 339 -45.52 3.48 -34.12
N GLY A 340 -45.68 4.59 -34.86
CA GLY A 340 -45.85 4.61 -36.30
C GLY A 340 -44.84 5.59 -36.92
N HIS A 341 -43.93 5.05 -37.73
CA HIS A 341 -42.92 5.80 -38.47
C HIS A 341 -43.55 6.71 -39.54
N GLY A 342 -43.06 7.95 -39.64
CA GLY A 342 -43.37 8.88 -40.73
C GLY A 342 -42.35 10.03 -40.77
N ALA A 343 -41.74 10.24 -41.93
CA ALA A 343 -40.58 11.08 -42.16
C ALA A 343 -40.88 12.56 -42.51
N ARG A 344 -39.82 13.38 -42.44
CA ARG A 344 -39.47 14.61 -43.23
C ARG A 344 -39.66 16.01 -42.63
N SER A 345 -38.51 16.70 -42.63
CA SER A 345 -38.19 18.03 -43.20
C SER A 345 -38.56 19.33 -42.45
N ALA A 346 -37.47 20.04 -42.10
CA ALA A 346 -37.20 21.48 -42.08
C ALA A 346 -38.35 22.50 -42.01
N GLY A 347 -38.28 23.35 -40.97
CA GLY A 347 -38.94 24.66 -40.91
C GLY A 347 -38.11 25.61 -40.06
N SER A 348 -37.42 26.56 -40.72
CA SER A 348 -36.88 27.76 -40.09
C SER A 348 -38.04 28.57 -39.50
N GLY A 349 -38.02 28.76 -38.18
CA GLY A 349 -39.03 29.51 -37.44
C GLY A 349 -38.37 30.24 -36.28
N SER A 350 -38.28 31.55 -36.41
CA SER A 350 -37.76 32.50 -35.44
C SER A 350 -38.54 32.37 -34.11
N ALA A 351 -37.93 31.78 -33.09
CA ALA A 351 -38.51 31.71 -31.75
C ALA A 351 -38.23 33.00 -30.97
N LYS A 352 -39.30 33.79 -30.77
CA LYS A 352 -39.38 34.82 -29.72
C LYS A 352 -39.12 34.18 -28.34
N PRO A 353 -38.50 34.89 -27.38
CA PRO A 353 -38.06 34.31 -26.12
C PRO A 353 -39.25 34.02 -25.19
N GLY A 354 -39.55 32.74 -24.97
CA GLY A 354 -40.49 32.26 -23.97
C GLY A 354 -39.76 31.70 -22.75
N ALA A 355 -40.19 32.13 -21.55
CA ALA A 355 -39.81 31.71 -20.19
C ALA A 355 -38.33 31.25 -19.98
N PRO A 356 -37.42 32.14 -19.58
CA PRO A 356 -36.11 31.70 -19.13
C PRO A 356 -36.25 31.21 -17.70
N ASN A 357 -36.40 29.89 -17.49
CA ASN A 357 -35.75 29.15 -16.39
C ASN A 357 -36.33 27.73 -16.26
N ASN A 358 -35.41 26.77 -16.10
CA ASN A 358 -35.60 25.45 -15.51
C ASN A 358 -35.78 24.22 -16.43
N GLU A 359 -35.26 24.23 -17.66
CA GLU A 359 -35.06 23.00 -18.45
C GLU A 359 -33.56 22.74 -18.73
N ALA A 360 -32.65 23.08 -17.81
CA ALA A 360 -31.33 22.45 -17.88
C ALA A 360 -31.52 20.98 -17.52
N PRO A 361 -31.12 20.03 -18.39
CA PRO A 361 -31.05 18.63 -18.00
C PRO A 361 -30.19 18.54 -16.74
N LEU A 362 -30.74 17.95 -15.67
CA LEU A 362 -29.91 17.53 -14.56
C LEU A 362 -28.86 16.57 -15.15
N PRO A 363 -27.58 16.69 -14.79
CA PRO A 363 -26.57 15.77 -15.30
C PRO A 363 -27.03 14.33 -15.00
N PRO A 364 -27.10 13.45 -16.01
CA PRO A 364 -27.53 12.08 -15.82
C PRO A 364 -26.61 11.38 -14.79
N SER A 365 -27.17 10.41 -14.06
CA SER A 365 -26.44 9.63 -13.05
C SER A 365 -25.25 8.88 -13.66
N ASP A 366 -25.33 8.53 -14.94
CA ASP A 366 -24.37 7.68 -15.61
C ASP A 366 -24.10 8.17 -17.03
N GLY A 367 -22.81 8.36 -17.34
CA GLY A 367 -22.34 8.54 -18.71
C GLY A 367 -22.02 9.97 -19.09
N ASP A 368 -20.74 10.33 -18.94
CA ASP A 368 -20.04 11.37 -19.69
C ASP A 368 -20.61 12.80 -19.58
N SER A 369 -20.18 13.52 -18.55
CA SER A 369 -20.33 14.97 -18.44
C SER A 369 -19.23 15.50 -17.53
N SER A 370 -18.61 16.60 -17.92
CA SER A 370 -17.47 17.25 -17.25
C SER A 370 -17.72 17.72 -15.80
N LEU A 371 -18.90 17.44 -15.23
CA LEU A 371 -19.33 17.78 -13.88
C LEU A 371 -20.08 16.59 -13.27
N PRO A 372 -19.69 16.09 -12.08
CA PRO A 372 -20.40 15.00 -11.44
C PRO A 372 -21.82 15.41 -11.01
N PRO A 373 -22.82 14.50 -11.10
CA PRO A 373 -24.15 14.77 -10.58
C PRO A 373 -24.10 15.00 -9.06
N PRO A 374 -25.00 15.83 -8.50
CA PRO A 374 -25.05 16.06 -7.07
C PRO A 374 -25.44 14.76 -6.36
N ALA A 375 -24.75 14.43 -5.25
CA ALA A 375 -25.01 13.21 -4.49
C ALA A 375 -26.47 13.12 -3.98
N SER A 376 -27.15 14.25 -3.84
CA SER A 376 -28.59 14.34 -3.52
C SER A 376 -29.53 13.77 -4.59
N LEU A 377 -29.03 13.38 -5.78
CA LEU A 377 -29.78 12.69 -6.83
C LEU A 377 -29.42 11.19 -6.94
N ALA A 378 -28.38 10.73 -6.24
CA ALA A 378 -28.05 9.31 -6.16
C ALA A 378 -28.87 8.65 -5.04
N PRO A 379 -29.33 7.40 -5.21
CA PRO A 379 -29.96 6.66 -4.12
C PRO A 379 -28.95 6.49 -2.96
N ASP A 380 -29.39 6.73 -1.73
CA ASP A 380 -28.58 6.49 -0.53
C ASP A 380 -28.21 4.99 -0.49
N THR A 381 -26.97 4.65 -0.84
CA THR A 381 -26.43 3.27 -0.72
C THR A 381 -25.85 3.00 0.66
N THR A 382 -26.28 3.75 1.68
CA THR A 382 -25.99 3.36 3.07
C THR A 382 -26.86 2.15 3.41
N THR A 383 -26.26 0.96 3.32
CA THR A 383 -26.81 -0.24 3.93
C THR A 383 -26.55 -0.15 5.44
N ALA A 384 -27.25 0.76 6.12
CA ALA A 384 -27.41 0.65 7.56
C ALA A 384 -28.33 -0.55 7.82
N PRO A 385 -27.96 -1.52 8.68
CA PRO A 385 -28.90 -2.55 9.10
C PRO A 385 -30.11 -1.85 9.75
N GLU A 386 -31.33 -2.18 9.31
CA GLU A 386 -32.55 -1.70 9.95
C GLU A 386 -32.50 -2.00 11.45
N PRO A 387 -32.89 -1.04 12.33
CA PRO A 387 -33.10 -1.34 13.73
C PRO A 387 -34.22 -2.37 13.84
N LEU A 388 -33.90 -3.58 14.32
CA LEU A 388 -34.88 -4.63 14.58
C LEU A 388 -35.97 -4.09 15.51
N LEU A 389 -37.21 -4.04 15.00
CA LEU A 389 -38.40 -3.79 15.81
C LEU A 389 -38.57 -4.91 16.85
N PRO A 390 -38.96 -4.60 18.10
CA PRO A 390 -39.17 -5.62 19.11
C PRO A 390 -40.42 -6.45 18.80
N LEU A 391 -40.27 -7.77 18.85
CA LEU A 391 -41.35 -8.75 18.68
C LEU A 391 -42.40 -8.60 19.81
N PRO A 392 -43.70 -8.70 19.50
CA PRO A 392 -44.75 -8.66 20.52
C PRO A 392 -44.92 -10.02 21.20
N GLY A 393 -44.88 -10.01 22.53
CA GLY A 393 -45.58 -10.97 23.38
C GLY A 393 -44.81 -12.21 23.82
N THR A 394 -44.39 -12.23 25.07
CA THR A 394 -44.88 -13.24 26.04
C THR A 394 -44.76 -12.67 27.45
N SER A 395 -45.89 -12.73 28.13
CA SER A 395 -46.15 -12.28 29.49
C SER A 395 -45.42 -13.12 30.54
N THR A 396 -45.01 -12.46 31.64
CA THR A 396 -45.23 -12.79 33.07
C THR A 396 -44.04 -12.19 33.84
N GLY A 397 -44.13 -11.35 34.86
CA GLY A 397 -45.21 -10.90 35.74
C GLY A 397 -44.53 -10.37 37.02
N SER A 398 -45.10 -9.30 37.59
CA SER A 398 -44.91 -8.80 38.97
C SER A 398 -43.54 -8.29 39.46
N ASP A 399 -43.45 -6.96 39.49
CA ASP A 399 -42.78 -6.07 40.47
C ASP A 399 -43.23 -6.31 41.94
N PRO A 400 -42.72 -5.58 42.98
CA PRO A 400 -41.48 -4.78 43.09
C PRO A 400 -40.75 -4.99 44.45
N SER A 401 -39.60 -4.33 44.66
CA SER A 401 -39.36 -3.40 45.80
C SER A 401 -37.88 -3.33 46.22
N GLY A 402 -37.38 -2.11 46.47
CA GLY A 402 -36.28 -1.86 47.41
C GLY A 402 -35.07 -1.11 46.88
N ALA A 403 -35.10 0.22 46.97
CA ALA A 403 -33.93 1.08 47.21
C ALA A 403 -34.16 1.79 48.56
N PRO A 404 -33.23 2.57 49.16
CA PRO A 404 -31.77 2.70 48.94
C PRO A 404 -30.96 2.64 50.26
N GLY A 405 -29.62 2.65 50.19
CA GLY A 405 -28.76 2.84 51.37
C GLY A 405 -27.36 3.34 51.01
N ALA A 406 -27.02 4.53 51.53
CA ALA A 406 -25.84 5.33 51.22
C ALA A 406 -24.61 5.03 52.11
N SER A 407 -23.49 5.70 51.76
CA SER A 407 -22.27 5.96 52.59
C SER A 407 -21.30 4.77 52.72
N SER A 408 -19.98 4.87 52.66
CA SER A 408 -19.02 5.98 52.83
C SER A 408 -17.62 5.51 52.37
N SER A 409 -16.83 6.39 51.74
CA SER A 409 -15.35 6.33 51.77
C SER A 409 -14.84 7.08 53.02
N PRO A 410 -13.52 7.19 53.30
CA PRO A 410 -12.35 6.38 52.94
C PRO A 410 -11.52 5.96 54.19
N GLU A 411 -10.56 5.04 54.08
CA GLU A 411 -9.38 5.09 54.97
C GLU A 411 -8.12 4.50 54.34
N GLU A 412 -7.07 5.25 54.59
CA GLU A 412 -5.68 5.21 54.14
C GLU A 412 -4.86 4.31 55.05
N SER A 413 -3.91 3.53 54.54
CA SER A 413 -2.62 3.29 55.21
C SER A 413 -1.64 2.45 54.39
N ALA A 414 -0.40 2.91 54.41
CA ALA A 414 0.76 2.48 53.67
C ALA A 414 1.50 1.25 54.28
N LEU A 415 2.24 0.53 53.41
CA LEU A 415 3.65 0.00 53.49
C LEU A 415 4.20 -0.60 54.83
N PRO A 416 5.31 -1.40 54.85
CA PRO A 416 6.42 -1.45 53.90
C PRO A 416 7.01 -2.85 53.55
N ALA A 417 8.03 -2.79 52.68
CA ALA A 417 8.91 -3.85 52.17
C ALA A 417 9.88 -4.43 53.24
N PRO A 418 10.73 -5.42 52.88
CA PRO A 418 11.99 -5.14 52.17
C PRO A 418 12.16 -5.80 50.80
#